data_AF-A0A4D7H8L5-F1
#
_entry.id   AF-A0A4D7H8L5-F1
#
_cell.length_a   1.000
_cell.length_b   1.000
_cell.length_c   1.000
_cell.angle_alpha   90.00
_cell.angle_beta   90.00
_cell.angle_gamma   90.00
#
_symmetry.space_group_name_H-M   'P 1'
#
loop_
_entity.id
_entity.type
_entity.pdbx_description
1 polymer ?
#
loop_
_entity_poly.entity_id
_entity_poly.type
_entity_poly.pdbx_seq_one_letter_code
_entity_poly.pdbx_strand_id
1 'polypeptide(L)'
;MSRRGSEVRRERAQLVLVAAAVIAVALVPMALAYHQLGYHEDVSASSEPVTNGENVKRALDRAVHASATRHDGEYGWDERGAAVDAFEETFTGYVDEIESSRVERGVVYRITANETVAQRWAEKNCPAGPNREFGPCESFDGVVVQERAGESVVVAVGLDVRVTTDRGERWMTDVWRV
;
A
#
# COMPACT_ATOMS: atom_id res chain seq x y z
N MET A 1 52.89 -13.45 64.12
CA MET A 1 51.44 -13.54 63.79
C MET A 1 51.04 -12.44 62.81
N SER A 2 51.28 -12.59 61.50
CA SER A 2 50.78 -11.65 60.47
C SER A 2 50.84 -12.29 59.07
N ARG A 3 50.16 -13.42 58.88
CA ARG A 3 49.95 -14.04 57.55
C ARG A 3 48.48 -14.47 57.31
N ARG A 4 47.73 -14.79 58.38
CA ARG A 4 46.29 -15.17 58.29
C ARG A 4 45.32 -14.05 57.88
N GLY A 5 45.66 -12.78 58.11
CA GLY A 5 44.75 -11.65 57.83
C GLY A 5 44.72 -11.20 56.37
N SER A 6 45.74 -11.53 55.57
CA SER A 6 45.80 -11.21 54.14
C SER A 6 45.10 -12.26 53.28
N GLU A 7 45.07 -13.53 53.68
CA GLU A 7 44.39 -14.61 52.96
C GLU A 7 42.88 -14.43 53.00
N VAL A 8 42.29 -14.23 54.19
CA VAL A 8 40.84 -14.01 54.33
C VAL A 8 40.36 -12.76 53.58
N ARG A 9 41.16 -11.68 53.54
CA ARG A 9 40.81 -10.47 52.78
C ARG A 9 40.92 -10.68 51.28
N ARG A 10 41.92 -11.44 50.81
CA ARG A 10 42.12 -11.74 49.39
C ARG A 10 41.06 -12.74 48.89
N GLU A 11 40.68 -13.73 49.71
CA GLU A 11 39.55 -14.64 49.45
C GLU A 11 38.22 -13.88 49.42
N ARG A 12 37.96 -12.97 50.37
CA ARG A 12 36.75 -12.15 50.36
C ARG A 12 36.70 -11.19 49.16
N ALA A 13 37.81 -10.55 48.81
CA ALA A 13 37.90 -9.70 47.62
C ALA A 13 37.69 -10.50 46.33
N GLN A 14 38.21 -11.74 46.28
CA GLN A 14 38.04 -12.65 45.15
C GLN A 14 36.61 -13.15 45.03
N LEU A 15 35.94 -13.48 46.15
CA LEU A 15 34.53 -13.85 46.16
C LEU A 15 33.63 -12.69 45.71
N VAL A 16 33.95 -11.46 46.10
CA VAL A 16 33.23 -10.26 45.64
C VAL A 16 33.41 -10.06 44.13
N LEU A 17 34.62 -10.23 43.59
CA LEU A 17 34.87 -10.14 42.15
C LEU A 17 34.12 -11.21 41.35
N VAL A 18 34.10 -12.45 41.85
CA VAL A 18 33.36 -13.55 41.21
C VAL A 18 31.86 -13.28 41.25
N ALA A 19 31.32 -12.84 42.40
CA ALA A 19 29.91 -12.50 42.52
C ALA A 19 29.51 -11.34 41.59
N ALA A 20 30.34 -10.29 41.50
CA ALA A 20 30.11 -9.17 40.59
C ALA A 20 30.13 -9.61 39.12
N ALA A 21 31.08 -10.48 38.73
CA ALA A 21 31.14 -11.03 37.38
C ALA A 21 29.90 -11.88 37.04
N VAL A 22 29.44 -12.71 37.98
CA VAL A 22 28.21 -13.51 37.81
C VAL A 22 26.98 -12.61 37.64
N ILE A 23 26.86 -11.56 38.45
CA ILE A 23 25.76 -10.59 38.32
C ILE A 23 25.83 -9.87 36.97
N ALA A 24 27.02 -9.43 36.54
CA ALA A 24 27.20 -8.77 35.25
C ALA A 24 26.78 -9.67 34.09
N VAL A 25 27.19 -10.94 34.10
CA VAL A 25 26.80 -11.93 33.09
C VAL A 25 25.30 -12.21 33.14
N ALA A 26 24.70 -12.29 34.34
CA ALA A 26 23.27 -12.51 34.50
C ALA A 26 22.40 -11.34 34.01
N LEU A 27 22.97 -10.12 33.92
CA LEU A 27 22.27 -8.94 33.39
C LEU A 27 22.34 -8.84 31.85
N VAL A 28 23.27 -9.55 31.19
CA VAL A 28 23.42 -9.55 29.72
C VAL A 28 22.12 -9.96 28.99
N PRO A 29 21.40 -11.04 29.36
CA PRO A 29 20.14 -11.40 28.71
C PRO A 29 19.07 -10.30 28.80
N MET A 30 19.06 -9.55 29.91
CA MET A 30 18.09 -8.47 30.14
C MET A 30 18.40 -7.25 29.27
N ALA A 31 19.68 -6.91 29.13
CA ALA A 31 20.15 -5.90 28.20
C ALA A 31 19.91 -6.31 26.74
N LEU A 32 20.12 -7.59 26.39
CA LEU A 32 19.81 -8.13 25.06
C LEU A 32 18.30 -8.14 24.78
N ALA A 33 17.45 -8.42 25.77
CA ALA A 33 16.00 -8.32 25.64
C ALA A 33 15.55 -6.86 25.42
N TYR A 34 16.18 -5.91 26.12
CA TYR A 34 15.98 -4.48 25.87
C TYR A 34 16.42 -4.10 24.45
N HIS A 35 17.49 -4.71 23.94
CA HIS A 35 17.90 -4.56 22.56
C HIS A 35 16.93 -5.22 21.58
N GLN A 36 16.27 -6.33 21.89
CA GLN A 36 15.22 -6.91 21.03
C GLN A 36 13.97 -6.02 20.99
N LEU A 37 13.65 -5.33 22.08
CA LEU A 37 12.58 -4.32 22.11
C LEU A 37 12.98 -3.00 21.41
N GLY A 38 14.28 -2.71 21.33
CA GLY A 38 14.87 -1.55 20.64
C GLY A 38 15.37 -1.82 19.21
N TYR A 39 15.47 -3.07 18.77
CA TYR A 39 15.79 -3.47 17.39
C TYR A 39 14.52 -3.34 16.54
N HIS A 40 14.02 -2.11 16.46
CA HIS A 40 12.99 -1.67 15.52
C HIS A 40 13.46 -0.47 14.68
N GLU A 41 14.72 -0.03 14.82
CA GLU A 41 15.25 1.14 14.10
C GLU A 41 15.66 0.90 12.64
N ASP A 42 15.45 -0.30 12.08
CA ASP A 42 15.66 -0.55 10.64
C ASP A 42 14.41 -1.11 9.93
N VAL A 43 13.24 -1.00 10.57
CA VAL A 43 11.97 -1.39 9.94
C VAL A 43 11.22 -0.18 9.40
N SER A 44 11.41 1.04 9.92
CA SER A 44 10.74 2.25 9.40
C SER A 44 11.13 2.54 7.95
N ALA A 45 12.43 2.67 7.67
CA ALA A 45 12.91 3.05 6.33
C ALA A 45 12.58 2.01 5.24
N SER A 46 12.49 0.74 5.62
CA SER A 46 12.16 -0.40 4.76
C SER A 46 10.65 -0.57 4.56
N SER A 47 9.84 -0.18 5.55
CA SER A 47 8.38 -0.37 5.54
C SER A 47 7.63 0.82 4.99
N GLU A 48 8.17 2.04 5.08
CA GLU A 48 7.55 3.24 4.53
C GLU A 48 7.28 3.15 3.01
N PRO A 49 8.19 2.65 2.15
CA PRO A 49 7.92 2.49 0.71
C PRO A 49 6.81 1.47 0.39
N VAL A 50 6.72 0.38 1.18
CA VAL A 50 5.71 -0.68 1.00
C VAL A 50 4.36 -0.19 1.49
N THR A 51 4.31 0.41 2.68
CA THR A 51 3.09 0.96 3.28
C THR A 51 2.52 2.14 2.49
N ASN A 52 3.36 2.99 1.89
CA ASN A 52 2.92 4.06 1.00
C ASN A 52 2.23 3.52 -0.26
N GLY A 53 2.70 2.40 -0.81
CA GLY A 53 2.06 1.68 -1.91
C GLY A 53 0.72 1.04 -1.53
N GLU A 54 0.65 0.38 -0.37
CA GLU A 54 -0.59 -0.24 0.12
C GLU A 54 -1.66 0.80 0.52
N ASN A 55 -1.22 1.95 1.05
CA ASN A 55 -2.10 3.05 1.39
C ASN A 55 -2.72 3.69 0.15
N VAL A 56 -1.95 3.90 -0.92
CA VAL A 56 -2.49 4.43 -2.18
C VAL A 56 -3.42 3.43 -2.85
N LYS A 57 -3.08 2.13 -2.87
CA LYS A 57 -3.97 1.09 -3.39
C LYS A 57 -5.35 1.13 -2.72
N ARG A 58 -5.40 1.14 -1.38
CA ARG A 58 -6.67 1.21 -0.65
C ARG A 58 -7.44 2.52 -0.86
N ALA A 59 -6.74 3.63 -1.08
CA ALA A 59 -7.39 4.90 -1.39
C ALA A 59 -8.00 4.86 -2.80
N LEU A 60 -7.26 4.33 -3.77
CA LEU A 60 -7.71 4.14 -5.15
C LEU A 60 -8.88 3.16 -5.25
N ASP A 61 -8.84 2.01 -4.55
CA ASP A 61 -9.98 1.07 -4.49
C ASP A 61 -11.27 1.78 -4.08
N ARG A 62 -11.21 2.61 -3.03
CA ARG A 62 -12.37 3.39 -2.58
C ARG A 62 -12.78 4.45 -3.59
N ALA A 63 -11.82 5.16 -4.18
CA ALA A 63 -12.11 6.21 -5.16
C ALA A 63 -12.78 5.63 -6.41
N VAL A 64 -12.28 4.51 -6.94
CA VAL A 64 -12.85 3.81 -8.09
C VAL A 64 -14.27 3.34 -7.80
N HIS A 65 -14.47 2.63 -6.69
CA HIS A 65 -15.79 2.15 -6.32
C HIS A 65 -16.78 3.31 -6.09
N ALA A 66 -16.38 4.36 -5.37
CA ALA A 66 -17.23 5.53 -5.13
C ALA A 66 -17.53 6.33 -6.40
N SER A 67 -16.63 6.34 -7.38
CA SER A 67 -16.83 7.02 -8.67
C SER A 67 -17.77 6.23 -9.58
N ALA A 68 -17.64 4.90 -9.59
CA ALA A 68 -18.54 4.03 -10.36
C ALA A 68 -19.96 4.05 -9.80
N THR A 69 -20.13 3.78 -8.50
CA THR A 69 -21.46 3.71 -7.87
C THR A 69 -22.21 5.04 -7.88
N ARG A 70 -21.51 6.17 -8.03
CA ARG A 70 -22.16 7.49 -8.13
C ARG A 70 -23.03 7.62 -9.38
N HIS A 71 -22.68 6.95 -10.47
CA HIS A 71 -23.31 7.09 -11.79
C HIS A 71 -24.06 5.84 -12.25
N ASP A 72 -24.24 4.86 -11.35
CA ASP A 72 -24.91 3.59 -11.66
C ASP A 72 -26.35 3.84 -12.12
N GLY A 73 -26.69 3.34 -13.31
CA GLY A 73 -28.03 3.44 -13.90
C GLY A 73 -28.37 4.82 -14.49
N GLU A 74 -27.44 5.77 -14.51
CA GLU A 74 -27.68 7.11 -15.06
C GLU A 74 -27.55 7.18 -16.58
N TYR A 75 -26.77 6.28 -17.18
CA TYR A 75 -26.42 6.31 -18.60
C TYR A 75 -26.82 5.02 -19.32
N GLY A 76 -27.51 5.17 -20.45
CA GLY A 76 -27.76 4.05 -21.36
C GLY A 76 -26.48 3.59 -22.06
N TRP A 77 -26.47 2.36 -22.60
CA TRP A 77 -25.33 1.81 -23.32
C TRP A 77 -24.90 2.65 -24.53
N ASP A 78 -25.86 3.29 -25.20
CA ASP A 78 -25.60 4.21 -26.30
C ASP A 78 -24.88 5.49 -25.84
N GLU A 79 -24.90 5.79 -24.54
CA GLU A 79 -24.27 6.94 -23.89
C GLU A 79 -22.99 6.55 -23.13
N ARG A 80 -22.44 5.35 -23.37
CA ARG A 80 -21.26 4.82 -22.66
C ARG A 80 -20.04 5.75 -22.60
N GLY A 81 -19.83 6.60 -23.61
CA GLY A 81 -18.79 7.63 -23.57
C GLY A 81 -19.06 8.69 -22.49
N ALA A 82 -20.30 9.16 -22.37
CA ALA A 82 -20.70 10.10 -21.33
C ALA A 82 -20.62 9.47 -19.92
N ALA A 83 -20.91 8.17 -19.80
CA ALA A 83 -20.72 7.44 -18.55
C ALA A 83 -19.23 7.41 -18.12
N VAL A 84 -18.31 7.24 -19.07
CA VAL A 84 -16.87 7.31 -18.82
C VAL A 84 -16.46 8.72 -18.43
N ASP A 85 -16.88 9.74 -19.17
CA ASP A 85 -16.57 11.15 -18.87
C ASP A 85 -17.00 11.54 -17.44
N ALA A 86 -18.22 11.13 -17.05
CA ALA A 86 -18.76 11.40 -15.71
C ALA A 86 -17.99 10.66 -14.61
N PHE A 87 -17.61 9.41 -14.86
CA PHE A 87 -16.73 8.66 -13.98
C PHE A 87 -15.37 9.35 -13.83
N GLU A 88 -14.75 9.76 -14.94
CA GLU A 88 -13.43 10.40 -14.95
C GLU A 88 -13.42 11.74 -14.24
N GLU A 89 -14.43 12.59 -14.45
CA GLU A 89 -14.57 13.86 -13.74
C GLU A 89 -14.61 13.64 -12.22
N THR A 90 -15.41 12.65 -11.81
CA THR A 90 -15.57 12.28 -10.40
C THR A 90 -14.28 11.69 -9.82
N PHE A 91 -13.66 10.77 -10.56
CA PHE A 91 -12.45 10.08 -10.14
C PHE A 91 -11.26 11.04 -10.03
N THR A 92 -11.15 12.00 -10.95
CA THR A 92 -10.13 13.05 -10.93
C THR A 92 -10.21 13.87 -9.64
N GLY A 93 -11.42 14.23 -9.19
CA GLY A 93 -11.59 14.91 -7.91
C GLY A 93 -11.03 14.13 -6.71
N TYR A 94 -11.21 12.80 -6.68
CA TYR A 94 -10.60 11.97 -5.64
C TYR A 94 -9.09 11.83 -5.79
N VAL A 95 -8.58 11.75 -7.02
CA VAL A 95 -7.13 11.71 -7.30
C VAL A 95 -6.46 12.97 -6.78
N ASP A 96 -7.02 14.15 -7.05
CA ASP A 96 -6.51 15.44 -6.57
C ASP A 96 -6.46 15.50 -5.03
N GLU A 97 -7.47 14.94 -4.34
CA GLU A 97 -7.48 14.83 -2.87
C GLU A 97 -6.38 13.88 -2.37
N ILE A 98 -6.20 12.73 -3.03
CA ILE A 98 -5.16 11.75 -2.68
C ILE A 98 -3.76 12.37 -2.86
N GLU A 99 -3.51 13.01 -4.00
CA GLU A 99 -2.23 13.64 -4.33
C GLU A 99 -1.93 14.79 -3.35
N SER A 100 -2.87 15.71 -3.13
CA SER A 100 -2.70 16.85 -2.22
C SER A 100 -2.44 16.44 -0.77
N SER A 101 -3.17 15.44 -0.24
CA SER A 101 -3.04 15.00 1.16
C SER A 101 -1.66 14.41 1.50
N ARG A 102 -0.86 14.03 0.50
CA ARG A 102 0.41 13.29 0.69
C ARG A 102 1.65 14.14 0.45
N VAL A 103 1.52 15.22 -0.33
CA VAL A 103 2.58 16.24 -0.49
C VAL A 103 3.05 16.76 0.86
N GLU A 104 2.12 16.96 1.81
CA GLU A 104 2.42 17.41 3.18
C GLU A 104 3.31 16.44 3.99
N ARG A 105 3.41 15.18 3.54
CA ARG A 105 4.20 14.11 4.19
C ARG A 105 5.45 13.72 3.39
N GLY A 106 5.85 14.52 2.41
CA GLY A 106 7.05 14.27 1.59
C GLY A 106 6.90 13.10 0.60
N VAL A 107 5.67 12.68 0.31
CA VAL A 107 5.36 11.63 -0.68
C VAL A 107 4.49 12.23 -1.76
N VAL A 108 4.95 12.17 -3.01
CA VAL A 108 4.18 12.63 -4.17
C VAL A 108 3.66 11.41 -4.91
N TYR A 109 2.34 11.38 -5.12
CA TYR A 109 1.71 10.42 -6.03
C TYR A 109 1.46 11.10 -7.36
N ARG A 110 1.62 10.35 -8.45
CA ARG A 110 1.07 10.70 -9.76
C ARG A 110 0.28 9.52 -10.26
N ILE A 111 -1.01 9.71 -10.47
CA ILE A 111 -1.92 8.67 -10.94
C ILE A 111 -2.38 9.03 -12.35
N THR A 112 -2.26 8.10 -13.29
CA THR A 112 -2.68 8.30 -14.68
C THR A 112 -3.39 7.07 -15.20
N ALA A 113 -4.48 7.25 -15.96
CA ALA A 113 -5.16 6.15 -16.60
C ALA A 113 -4.28 5.51 -17.70
N ASN A 114 -4.40 4.20 -17.86
CA ASN A 114 -3.64 3.41 -18.82
C ASN A 114 -4.59 2.55 -19.67
N GLU A 115 -4.86 3.03 -20.88
CA GLU A 115 -5.71 2.36 -21.87
C GLU A 115 -5.21 0.97 -22.23
N THR A 116 -3.89 0.79 -22.36
CA THR A 116 -3.32 -0.50 -22.77
C THR A 116 -3.58 -1.60 -21.74
N VAL A 117 -3.42 -1.32 -20.45
CA VAL A 117 -3.68 -2.33 -19.40
C VAL A 117 -5.18 -2.57 -19.22
N ALA A 118 -6.00 -1.53 -19.37
CA ALA A 118 -7.45 -1.63 -19.33
C ALA A 118 -8.00 -2.50 -20.48
N GLN A 119 -7.55 -2.26 -21.71
CA GLN A 119 -7.93 -3.02 -22.88
C GLN A 119 -7.53 -4.50 -22.75
N ARG A 120 -6.28 -4.78 -22.37
CA ARG A 120 -5.82 -6.17 -22.14
C ARG A 120 -6.62 -6.86 -21.05
N TRP A 121 -7.02 -6.14 -20.01
CA TRP A 121 -7.87 -6.69 -18.97
C TRP A 121 -9.26 -6.98 -19.50
N ALA A 122 -9.86 -6.06 -20.27
CA ALA A 122 -11.19 -6.25 -20.88
C ALA A 122 -11.21 -7.48 -21.80
N GLU A 123 -10.24 -7.60 -22.71
CA GLU A 123 -10.11 -8.75 -23.62
C GLU A 123 -10.04 -10.10 -22.90
N LYS A 124 -9.41 -10.12 -21.72
CA LYS A 124 -9.21 -11.34 -20.95
C LYS A 124 -10.36 -11.68 -20.01
N ASN A 125 -11.00 -10.68 -19.43
CA ASN A 125 -11.93 -10.86 -18.31
C ASN A 125 -13.40 -10.66 -18.72
N CYS A 126 -13.66 -10.04 -19.87
CA CYS A 126 -15.02 -9.80 -20.31
C CYS A 126 -15.65 -11.01 -20.99
N PRO A 127 -16.92 -11.30 -20.70
CA PRO A 127 -17.62 -12.42 -21.31
C PRO A 127 -17.82 -12.20 -22.81
N ALA A 128 -17.58 -13.24 -23.60
CA ALA A 128 -17.69 -13.22 -25.04
C ALA A 128 -18.59 -14.35 -25.55
N GLY A 129 -19.07 -14.21 -26.80
CA GLY A 129 -19.90 -15.22 -27.45
C GLY A 129 -21.41 -15.05 -27.23
N PRO A 130 -22.23 -16.00 -27.75
CA PRO A 130 -23.68 -15.87 -27.80
C PRO A 130 -24.40 -16.13 -26.47
N ASN A 131 -23.76 -16.84 -25.53
CA ASN A 131 -24.36 -17.20 -24.22
C ASN A 131 -23.80 -16.37 -23.06
N ARG A 132 -23.37 -15.13 -23.33
CA ARG A 132 -22.86 -14.23 -22.30
C ARG A 132 -24.01 -13.71 -21.42
N GLU A 133 -23.76 -13.60 -20.12
CA GLU A 133 -24.72 -13.08 -19.13
C GLU A 133 -24.90 -11.57 -19.26
N PHE A 134 -23.82 -10.85 -19.55
CA PHE A 134 -23.79 -9.41 -19.76
C PHE A 134 -23.41 -9.09 -21.20
N GLY A 135 -23.67 -7.86 -21.64
CA GLY A 135 -23.28 -7.41 -22.95
C GLY A 135 -21.77 -7.21 -23.11
N PRO A 136 -21.33 -6.64 -24.24
CA PRO A 136 -19.91 -6.45 -24.51
C PRO A 136 -19.26 -5.49 -23.50
N CYS A 137 -17.95 -5.64 -23.34
CA CYS A 137 -17.15 -4.60 -22.71
C CYS A 137 -16.52 -3.70 -23.77
N GLU A 138 -16.39 -2.43 -23.43
CA GLU A 138 -15.60 -1.46 -24.18
C GLU A 138 -14.64 -0.75 -23.22
N SER A 139 -13.48 -0.35 -23.73
CA SER A 139 -12.47 0.40 -22.97
C SER A 139 -12.33 1.77 -23.61
N PHE A 140 -12.37 2.81 -22.81
CA PHE A 140 -12.20 4.21 -23.21
C PHE A 140 -11.24 4.88 -22.23
N ASP A 141 -10.15 5.45 -22.73
CA ASP A 141 -9.20 6.25 -21.93
C ASP A 141 -8.66 5.56 -20.65
N GLY A 142 -8.66 4.22 -20.61
CA GLY A 142 -8.23 3.44 -19.44
C GLY A 142 -9.37 2.98 -18.52
N VAL A 143 -10.60 3.39 -18.77
CA VAL A 143 -11.82 2.93 -18.08
C VAL A 143 -12.49 1.83 -18.90
N VAL A 144 -12.91 0.74 -18.24
CA VAL A 144 -13.63 -0.36 -18.84
C VAL A 144 -15.09 -0.31 -18.41
N VAL A 145 -15.99 -0.24 -19.38
CA VAL A 145 -17.44 -0.28 -19.21
C VAL A 145 -18.01 -1.56 -19.79
N GLN A 146 -19.13 -2.01 -19.24
CA GLN A 146 -19.86 -3.18 -19.67
C GLN A 146 -21.35 -2.86 -19.79
N GLU A 147 -21.97 -3.34 -20.86
CA GLU A 147 -23.42 -3.25 -21.01
C GLU A 147 -24.11 -4.21 -20.03
N ARG A 148 -24.98 -3.68 -19.18
CA ARG A 148 -25.85 -4.47 -18.31
C ARG A 148 -27.28 -3.96 -18.41
N ALA A 149 -28.18 -4.81 -18.89
CA ALA A 149 -29.60 -4.47 -19.05
C ALA A 149 -29.85 -3.16 -19.85
N GLY A 150 -28.99 -2.86 -20.83
CA GLY A 150 -29.06 -1.62 -21.61
C GLY A 150 -28.40 -0.41 -20.96
N GLU A 151 -27.78 -0.55 -19.79
CA GLU A 151 -27.07 0.50 -19.05
C GLU A 151 -25.55 0.35 -19.21
N SER A 152 -24.84 1.46 -19.08
CA SER A 152 -23.38 1.49 -19.03
C SER A 152 -22.88 1.39 -17.61
N VAL A 153 -22.21 0.27 -17.29
CA VAL A 153 -21.65 0.03 -15.96
C VAL A 153 -20.12 0.03 -16.03
N VAL A 154 -19.47 0.90 -15.26
CA VAL A 154 -18.01 0.86 -15.09
C VAL A 154 -17.64 -0.39 -14.29
N VAL A 155 -16.75 -1.23 -14.83
CA VAL A 155 -16.34 -2.49 -14.19
C VAL A 155 -14.88 -2.51 -13.78
N ALA A 156 -14.04 -1.69 -14.41
CA ALA A 156 -12.64 -1.57 -14.06
C ALA A 156 -12.02 -0.27 -14.58
N VAL A 157 -10.87 0.11 -14.03
CA VAL A 157 -9.98 1.14 -14.57
C VAL A 157 -8.53 0.67 -14.47
N GLY A 158 -7.77 0.81 -15.55
CA GLY A 158 -6.34 0.58 -15.59
C GLY A 158 -5.58 1.84 -15.21
N LEU A 159 -4.68 1.77 -14.23
CA LEU A 159 -3.91 2.93 -13.79
C LEU A 159 -2.41 2.63 -13.72
N ASP A 160 -1.63 3.66 -14.04
CA ASP A 160 -0.23 3.80 -13.66
C ASP A 160 -0.13 4.72 -12.44
N VAL A 161 0.58 4.25 -11.42
CA VAL A 161 0.84 4.99 -10.18
C VAL A 161 2.34 5.14 -10.03
N ARG A 162 2.80 6.40 -10.04
CA ARG A 162 4.17 6.75 -9.65
C ARG A 162 4.17 7.29 -8.23
N VAL A 163 5.04 6.72 -7.40
CA VAL A 163 5.30 7.17 -6.04
C VAL A 163 6.70 7.76 -6.01
N THR A 164 6.81 9.05 -5.73
CA THR A 164 8.08 9.76 -5.55
C THR A 164 8.27 10.08 -4.08
N THR A 165 9.39 9.66 -3.53
CA THR A 165 9.83 9.90 -2.15
C THR A 165 11.24 10.50 -2.16
N ASP A 166 11.71 10.95 -1.01
CA ASP A 166 13.10 11.35 -0.78
C ASP A 166 14.12 10.24 -1.13
N ARG A 167 13.75 8.96 -0.98
CA ARG A 167 14.58 7.81 -1.32
C ARG A 167 14.56 7.43 -2.81
N GLY A 168 13.69 8.04 -3.62
CA GLY A 168 13.58 7.77 -5.05
C GLY A 168 12.16 7.52 -5.55
N GLU A 169 12.07 7.07 -6.79
CA GLU A 169 10.82 6.85 -7.52
C GLU A 169 10.49 5.36 -7.69
N ARG A 170 9.20 5.05 -7.63
CA ARG A 170 8.68 3.71 -7.89
C ARG A 170 7.42 3.78 -8.75
N TRP A 171 7.27 2.80 -9.62
CA TRP A 171 6.16 2.69 -10.56
C TRP A 171 5.35 1.43 -10.29
N MET A 172 4.06 1.52 -10.51
CA MET A 172 3.11 0.42 -10.39
C MET A 172 2.07 0.58 -11.49
N THR A 173 1.80 -0.51 -12.20
CA THR A 173 0.70 -0.59 -13.16
C THR A 173 -0.23 -1.69 -12.69
N ASP A 174 -1.51 -1.39 -12.51
CA ASP A 174 -2.50 -2.36 -12.04
C ASP A 174 -3.89 -2.02 -12.60
N VAL A 175 -4.84 -2.92 -12.38
CA VAL A 175 -6.25 -2.71 -12.71
C VAL A 175 -7.09 -2.73 -11.44
N TRP A 176 -7.82 -1.65 -11.22
CA TRP A 176 -8.76 -1.49 -10.13
C TRP A 176 -10.15 -1.89 -10.62
N ARG A 177 -10.79 -2.80 -9.90
CA ARG A 177 -12.12 -3.30 -10.22
C ARG A 177 -13.15 -2.67 -9.30
N VAL A 178 -14.35 -2.45 -9.85
CA VAL A 178 -15.50 -1.94 -9.11
C VAL A 178 -16.15 -3.04 -8.28
#